data_AF-A0A7C4T234-F1
#
_entry.id   AF-A0A7C4T234-F1
#
_cell.length_a   1.000
_cell.length_b   1.000
_cell.length_c   1.000
_cell.angle_alpha   90.00
_cell.angle_beta   90.00
_cell.angle_gamma   90.00
#
_symmetry.space_group_name_H-M   'P 1'
#
loop_
_entity.id
_entity.type
_entity.pdbx_description
1 polymer ?
#
loop_
_entity_poly.entity_id
_entity_poly.type
_entity_poly.pdbx_seq_one_letter_code
_entity_poly.pdbx_strand_id
1 'polypeptide(L)'
;GVIINKVLPAKFDKIDRLVRKGLERRGINVLGVIPYNKALSYPSIRQILEEAGFELLCGKEALESYVSTIIVGAMAPQDAIKYIVDDSLLITPGDREDMIRAVLKCYRENDRRRLKVSGIVLSAGIVPQAEVMQALADSGIPVLLGKEDTYTVSSSIHDLTVKIRPQDELKIRTAVEMIKTHVDLEKIVKGM
;
A
#
# COMPACT_ATOMS: atom_id res chain seq x y z
N GLY A 1 5.83 -9.10 31.01
CA GLY A 1 5.07 -9.98 30.10
C GLY A 1 5.51 -9.74 28.67
N VAL A 2 4.99 -10.49 27.70
CA VAL A 2 5.32 -10.34 26.27
C VAL A 2 4.08 -10.19 25.40
N ILE A 3 4.22 -9.51 24.27
CA ILE A 3 3.20 -9.44 23.22
C ILE A 3 3.79 -10.08 21.97
N ILE A 4 3.07 -11.03 21.39
CA ILE A 4 3.47 -11.67 20.13
C ILE A 4 2.80 -10.92 18.98
N ASN A 5 3.58 -10.29 18.11
CA ASN A 5 3.06 -9.43 17.04
C ASN A 5 3.21 -10.10 15.66
N LYS A 6 2.39 -9.65 14.70
CA LYS A 6 2.39 -10.09 13.29
C LYS A 6 2.19 -11.60 13.12
N VAL A 7 1.31 -12.20 13.91
CA VAL A 7 0.96 -13.62 13.73
C VAL A 7 0.12 -13.80 12.47
N LEU A 8 0.54 -14.66 11.56
CA LEU A 8 -0.23 -14.94 10.34
C LEU A 8 -1.67 -15.36 10.71
N PRO A 9 -2.72 -14.73 10.14
CA PRO A 9 -4.11 -15.02 10.50
C PRO A 9 -4.46 -16.52 10.40
N ALA A 10 -4.00 -17.20 9.34
CA ALA A 10 -4.21 -18.63 9.14
C ALA A 10 -3.56 -19.53 10.21
N LYS A 11 -2.65 -18.99 11.03
CA LYS A 11 -1.96 -19.70 12.11
C LYS A 11 -2.33 -19.18 13.49
N PHE A 12 -3.25 -18.21 13.59
CA PHE A 12 -3.51 -17.46 14.81
C PHE A 12 -3.82 -18.36 16.01
N ASP A 13 -4.86 -19.18 15.93
CA ASP A 13 -5.29 -20.05 17.04
C ASP A 13 -4.20 -21.02 17.49
N LYS A 14 -3.47 -21.58 16.51
CA LYS A 14 -2.36 -22.49 16.79
C LYS A 14 -1.25 -21.77 17.55
N ILE A 15 -0.86 -20.58 17.09
CA ILE A 15 0.23 -19.82 17.68
C ILE A 15 -0.17 -19.30 19.06
N ASP A 16 -1.34 -18.67 19.20
CA ASP A 16 -1.83 -18.15 20.48
C ASP A 16 -1.83 -19.23 21.58
N ARG A 17 -2.38 -20.41 21.27
CA ARG A 17 -2.37 -21.55 22.20
C ARG A 17 -0.96 -22.00 22.56
N LEU A 18 -0.08 -22.14 21.58
CA LEU A 18 1.28 -22.67 21.81
C LEU A 18 2.17 -21.69 22.57
N VAL A 19 2.13 -20.40 22.23
CA VAL A 19 2.98 -19.38 22.90
C VAL A 19 2.53 -19.18 24.34
N ARG A 20 1.22 -19.16 24.62
CA ARG A 20 0.70 -19.09 25.99
C ARG A 20 1.18 -20.27 26.82
N LYS A 21 0.93 -21.50 26.36
CA LYS A 21 1.34 -22.73 27.06
C LYS A 21 2.87 -22.83 27.23
N GLY A 22 3.63 -22.42 26.22
CA GLY A 22 5.09 -22.50 26.23
C GLY A 22 5.75 -21.49 27.15
N LEU A 23 5.28 -20.24 27.15
CA LEU A 23 5.86 -19.15 27.92
C LEU A 23 5.43 -19.16 29.38
N GLU A 24 4.21 -19.61 29.67
CA GLU A 24 3.73 -19.78 31.04
C GLU A 24 4.61 -20.77 31.83
N ARG A 25 5.08 -21.86 31.19
CA ARG A 25 6.04 -22.81 31.78
C ARG A 25 7.39 -22.19 32.15
N ARG A 26 7.72 -21.03 31.58
CA ARG A 26 8.94 -20.27 31.89
C ARG A 26 8.64 -19.06 32.79
N GLY A 27 7.44 -18.96 33.35
CA GLY A 27 7.01 -17.83 34.19
C GLY A 27 6.79 -16.53 33.41
N ILE A 28 6.62 -16.59 32.08
CA ILE A 28 6.45 -15.41 31.23
C ILE A 28 4.97 -15.26 30.83
N ASN A 29 4.33 -14.21 31.32
CA ASN A 29 2.95 -13.88 30.96
C ASN A 29 2.85 -13.38 29.51
N VAL A 30 2.00 -14.01 28.72
CA VAL A 30 1.60 -13.53 27.38
C VAL A 30 0.46 -12.53 27.54
N LEU A 31 0.76 -11.27 27.32
CA LEU A 31 -0.15 -10.14 27.46
C LEU A 31 -1.02 -9.93 26.22
N GLY A 32 -0.59 -10.43 25.06
CA GLY A 32 -1.38 -10.34 23.84
C GLY A 32 -0.76 -11.09 22.67
N VAL A 33 -1.60 -11.45 21.71
CA VAL A 33 -1.19 -12.08 20.45
C VAL A 33 -1.92 -11.34 19.34
N ILE A 34 -1.19 -10.57 18.54
CA ILE A 34 -1.74 -9.67 17.55
C ILE A 34 -1.60 -10.30 16.16
N PRO A 35 -2.71 -10.47 15.41
CA PRO A 35 -2.64 -10.99 14.05
C PRO A 35 -1.96 -9.98 13.12
N TYR A 36 -1.34 -10.47 12.07
CA TYR A 36 -0.86 -9.62 10.98
C TYR A 36 -2.06 -9.07 10.19
N ASN A 37 -2.09 -7.75 10.00
CA ASN A 37 -3.08 -7.07 9.18
C ASN A 37 -2.38 -6.38 8.00
N LYS A 38 -2.67 -6.84 6.78
CA LYS A 38 -2.05 -6.37 5.54
C LYS A 38 -2.34 -4.89 5.26
N ALA A 39 -3.47 -4.36 5.72
CA ALA A 39 -3.81 -2.95 5.52
C ALA A 39 -2.83 -1.99 6.22
N LEU A 40 -2.21 -2.41 7.31
CA LEU A 40 -1.20 -1.62 8.01
C LEU A 40 0.14 -1.55 7.27
N SER A 41 0.34 -2.39 6.25
CA SER A 41 1.55 -2.39 5.39
C SER A 41 1.35 -1.75 4.03
N TYR A 42 0.16 -1.22 3.71
CA TYR A 42 -0.05 -0.53 2.43
C TYR A 42 0.57 0.88 2.47
N PRO A 43 1.49 1.23 1.56
CA PRO A 43 2.02 2.59 1.49
C PRO A 43 0.94 3.55 0.95
N SER A 44 1.03 4.82 1.31
CA SER A 44 0.35 5.89 0.56
C SER A 44 1.19 6.34 -0.64
N ILE A 45 0.58 6.99 -1.62
CA ILE A 45 1.32 7.59 -2.74
C ILE A 45 2.36 8.60 -2.24
N ARG A 46 2.06 9.37 -1.19
CA ARG A 46 3.02 10.27 -0.53
C ARG A 46 4.25 9.51 -0.03
N GLN A 47 4.05 8.37 0.61
CA GLN A 47 5.16 7.55 1.10
C GLN A 47 6.04 7.08 -0.04
N ILE A 48 5.42 6.62 -1.14
CA ILE A 48 6.15 6.19 -2.35
C ILE A 48 6.95 7.37 -2.94
N LEU A 49 6.32 8.53 -3.10
CA LEU A 49 6.95 9.75 -3.63
C LEU A 49 8.19 10.13 -2.81
N GLU A 50 8.06 10.22 -1.49
CA GLU A 50 9.11 10.70 -0.60
C GLU A 50 10.23 9.68 -0.39
N GLU A 51 9.92 8.39 -0.28
CA GLU A 51 10.89 7.35 0.07
C GLU A 51 11.62 6.79 -1.16
N ALA A 52 10.98 6.76 -2.33
CA ALA A 52 11.60 6.31 -3.58
C ALA A 52 12.26 7.46 -4.38
N GLY A 53 12.13 8.71 -3.94
CA GLY A 53 12.78 9.87 -4.56
C GLY A 53 12.26 10.19 -5.96
N PHE A 54 10.99 9.93 -6.21
CA PHE A 54 10.35 10.22 -7.51
C PHE A 54 9.96 11.70 -7.62
N GLU A 55 9.70 12.13 -8.85
CA GLU A 55 9.15 13.46 -9.13
C GLU A 55 7.63 13.38 -9.29
N LEU A 56 6.89 14.34 -8.72
CA LEU A 56 5.44 14.42 -8.89
C LEU A 56 5.11 15.25 -10.13
N LEU A 57 4.46 14.64 -11.12
CA LEU A 57 4.03 15.33 -12.34
C LEU A 57 2.63 15.96 -12.20
N CYS A 58 1.67 15.26 -11.59
CA CYS A 58 0.31 15.77 -11.34
C CYS A 58 -0.41 14.99 -10.23
N GLY A 59 -1.62 15.42 -9.84
CA GLY A 59 -2.50 14.70 -8.91
C GLY A 59 -2.14 14.86 -7.42
N LYS A 60 -1.60 16.02 -7.03
CA LYS A 60 -1.19 16.33 -5.65
C LYS A 60 -2.28 16.12 -4.59
N GLU A 61 -3.54 16.34 -4.95
CA GLU A 61 -4.67 16.24 -4.02
C GLU A 61 -4.97 14.79 -3.56
N ALA A 62 -4.48 13.79 -4.31
CA ALA A 62 -4.74 12.37 -4.04
C ALA A 62 -3.52 11.62 -3.46
N LEU A 63 -2.50 12.33 -2.95
CA LEU A 63 -1.28 11.72 -2.40
C LEU A 63 -1.51 10.84 -1.16
N GLU A 64 -2.61 11.03 -0.43
CA GLU A 64 -2.95 10.19 0.74
C GLU A 64 -3.64 8.86 0.36
N SER A 65 -3.86 8.62 -0.93
CA SER A 65 -4.42 7.35 -1.42
C SER A 65 -3.48 6.19 -1.10
N TYR A 66 -4.04 5.07 -0.65
CA TYR A 66 -3.27 3.86 -0.35
C TYR A 66 -3.05 3.02 -1.60
N VAL A 67 -2.00 2.20 -1.57
CA VAL A 67 -1.68 1.21 -2.59
C VAL A 67 -1.74 -0.19 -1.96
N SER A 68 -2.72 -0.98 -2.38
CA SER A 68 -2.90 -2.37 -1.95
C SER A 68 -2.17 -3.36 -2.86
N THR A 69 -2.03 -3.00 -4.14
CA THR A 69 -1.57 -3.88 -5.22
C THR A 69 -0.74 -3.08 -6.21
N ILE A 70 0.37 -3.65 -6.68
CA ILE A 70 1.23 -3.05 -7.70
C ILE A 70 1.09 -3.86 -8.98
N ILE A 71 0.93 -3.17 -10.10
CA ILE A 71 0.80 -3.77 -11.43
C ILE A 71 1.90 -3.18 -12.32
N VAL A 72 2.77 -4.05 -12.84
CA VAL A 72 3.80 -3.66 -13.79
C VAL A 72 3.27 -3.85 -15.21
N GLY A 73 3.17 -2.75 -15.97
CA GLY A 73 2.63 -2.66 -17.32
C GLY A 73 3.50 -3.29 -18.42
N ALA A 74 4.17 -4.40 -18.14
CA ALA A 74 5.02 -5.10 -19.11
C ALA A 74 4.21 -5.88 -20.17
N MET A 75 2.92 -6.11 -19.93
CA MET A 75 2.02 -6.84 -20.83
C MET A 75 1.14 -5.91 -21.69
N ALA A 76 0.33 -6.49 -22.56
CA ALA A 76 -0.67 -5.76 -23.34
C ALA A 76 -1.76 -5.14 -22.43
N PRO A 77 -2.32 -3.95 -22.76
CA PRO A 77 -3.29 -3.26 -21.90
C PRO A 77 -4.52 -4.09 -21.54
N GLN A 78 -5.05 -4.85 -22.51
CA GLN A 78 -6.22 -5.72 -22.34
C GLN A 78 -6.03 -6.81 -21.26
N ASP A 79 -4.78 -7.23 -21.04
CA ASP A 79 -4.44 -8.23 -20.04
C ASP A 79 -4.13 -7.56 -18.70
N ALA A 80 -3.43 -6.43 -18.71
CA ALA A 80 -3.12 -5.66 -17.50
C ALA A 80 -4.38 -5.19 -16.77
N ILE A 81 -5.41 -4.72 -17.48
CA ILE A 81 -6.66 -4.23 -16.89
C ILE A 81 -7.35 -5.29 -16.02
N LYS A 82 -7.18 -6.59 -16.34
CA LYS A 82 -7.78 -7.69 -15.55
C LYS A 82 -7.21 -7.79 -14.14
N TYR A 83 -5.99 -7.29 -13.93
CA TYR A 83 -5.33 -7.27 -12.62
C TYR A 83 -5.62 -5.97 -11.84
N ILE A 84 -6.23 -4.97 -12.47
CA ILE A 84 -6.57 -3.70 -11.82
C ILE A 84 -7.76 -3.91 -10.86
N VAL A 85 -7.45 -3.86 -9.57
CA VAL A 85 -8.38 -3.90 -8.44
C VAL A 85 -8.36 -2.58 -7.67
N ASP A 86 -9.23 -2.39 -6.68
CA ASP A 86 -9.19 -1.22 -5.80
C ASP A 86 -7.79 -0.98 -5.22
N ASP A 87 -7.38 0.29 -5.15
CA ASP A 87 -6.10 0.73 -4.61
C ASP A 87 -4.87 0.20 -5.37
N SER A 88 -4.96 0.02 -6.70
CA SER A 88 -3.83 -0.41 -7.53
C SER A 88 -2.89 0.74 -7.88
N LEU A 89 -1.59 0.45 -7.95
CA LEU A 89 -0.57 1.33 -8.52
C LEU A 89 -0.08 0.73 -9.84
N LEU A 90 -0.18 1.48 -10.93
CA LEU A 90 0.41 1.09 -12.21
C LEU A 90 1.87 1.57 -12.29
N ILE A 91 2.79 0.70 -12.67
CA ILE A 91 4.16 1.07 -13.05
C ILE A 91 4.34 0.77 -14.53
N THR A 92 4.68 1.75 -15.33
CA THR A 92 4.88 1.56 -16.78
C THR A 92 5.88 2.59 -17.34
N PRO A 93 6.62 2.29 -18.40
CA PRO A 93 7.34 3.32 -19.17
C PRO A 93 6.39 4.41 -19.69
N GLY A 94 6.86 5.65 -19.78
CA GLY A 94 6.05 6.78 -20.26
C GLY A 94 5.66 6.73 -21.74
N ASP A 95 6.40 5.97 -22.55
CA ASP A 95 6.10 5.74 -23.97
C ASP A 95 5.01 4.67 -24.18
N ARG A 96 4.60 3.94 -23.13
CA ARG A 96 3.45 3.02 -23.13
C ARG A 96 2.13 3.76 -22.99
N GLU A 97 1.89 4.71 -23.90
CA GLU A 97 0.67 5.51 -23.93
C GLU A 97 -0.59 4.67 -24.17
N ASP A 98 -0.45 3.53 -24.85
CA ASP A 98 -1.51 2.52 -25.01
C ASP A 98 -2.04 2.05 -23.65
N MET A 99 -1.13 1.74 -22.72
CA MET A 99 -1.44 1.33 -21.34
C MET A 99 -2.07 2.48 -20.56
N ILE A 100 -1.47 3.67 -20.62
CA ILE A 100 -1.93 4.85 -19.90
C ILE A 100 -3.37 5.22 -20.32
N ARG A 101 -3.64 5.27 -21.63
CA ARG A 101 -4.96 5.57 -22.18
C ARG A 101 -5.98 4.49 -21.82
N ALA A 102 -5.58 3.23 -21.76
CA ALA A 102 -6.46 2.13 -21.35
C ALA A 102 -6.89 2.29 -19.88
N VAL A 103 -5.95 2.63 -18.98
CA VAL A 103 -6.27 2.93 -17.57
C VAL A 103 -7.16 4.16 -17.43
N LEU A 104 -6.89 5.24 -18.16
CA LEU A 104 -7.73 6.44 -18.15
C LEU A 104 -9.17 6.17 -18.64
N LYS A 105 -9.36 5.26 -19.60
CA LYS A 105 -10.71 4.85 -20.04
C LYS A 105 -11.45 4.09 -18.94
N CYS A 106 -10.80 3.11 -18.31
CA CYS A 106 -11.38 2.40 -17.17
C CYS A 106 -11.74 3.33 -16.00
N TYR A 107 -11.01 4.44 -15.86
CA TYR A 107 -11.30 5.47 -14.88
C TYR A 107 -12.57 6.28 -15.22
N ARG A 108 -12.76 6.68 -16.48
CA ARG A 108 -13.90 7.51 -16.90
C ARG A 108 -15.23 6.77 -16.98
N GLU A 109 -15.21 5.45 -17.21
CA GLU A 109 -16.44 4.65 -17.35
C GLU A 109 -17.17 4.38 -16.03
N ASN A 110 -16.51 4.50 -14.88
CA ASN A 110 -17.11 4.23 -13.57
C ASN A 110 -17.49 5.52 -12.84
N ASP A 111 -18.58 6.12 -13.31
CA ASP A 111 -19.27 7.23 -12.65
C ASP A 111 -19.58 6.85 -11.18
N ARG A 112 -18.90 7.53 -10.23
CA ARG A 112 -19.19 7.55 -8.79
C ARG A 112 -19.01 6.25 -8.00
N ARG A 113 -17.76 5.80 -7.82
CA ARG A 113 -17.12 5.50 -6.50
C ARG A 113 -15.91 4.58 -6.70
N ARG A 114 -14.73 5.14 -6.36
CA ARG A 114 -13.39 4.55 -6.30
C ARG A 114 -12.60 4.47 -7.62
N LEU A 115 -11.52 5.23 -7.62
CA LEU A 115 -10.32 4.96 -8.39
C LEU A 115 -9.90 3.50 -8.14
N LYS A 116 -9.98 2.64 -9.15
CA LYS A 116 -9.25 1.36 -9.06
C LYS A 116 -7.74 1.61 -9.07
N VAL A 117 -7.29 2.67 -9.74
CA VAL A 117 -5.88 3.06 -9.80
C VAL A 117 -5.63 4.26 -8.89
N SER A 118 -4.96 4.05 -7.76
CA SER A 118 -4.57 5.08 -6.80
C SER A 118 -3.43 5.97 -7.28
N GLY A 119 -2.67 5.51 -8.28
CA GLY A 119 -1.56 6.27 -8.85
C GLY A 119 -0.87 5.55 -10.00
N ILE A 120 -0.06 6.30 -10.73
CA ILE A 120 0.77 5.82 -11.83
C ILE A 120 2.22 6.22 -11.56
N VAL A 121 3.15 5.30 -11.75
CA VAL A 121 4.59 5.57 -11.76
C VAL A 121 5.11 5.34 -13.17
N LEU A 122 5.64 6.40 -13.77
CA LEU A 122 6.28 6.39 -15.05
C LEU A 122 7.77 6.07 -14.86
N SER A 123 8.25 4.98 -15.44
CA SER A 123 9.65 4.57 -15.36
C SER A 123 10.50 5.09 -16.52
N ALA A 124 11.81 4.88 -16.43
CA ALA A 124 12.85 5.24 -17.40
C ALA A 124 13.00 6.75 -17.66
N GLY A 125 12.44 7.60 -16.79
CA GLY A 125 12.48 9.05 -16.96
C GLY A 125 11.71 9.55 -18.18
N ILE A 126 10.84 8.72 -18.76
CA ILE A 126 10.07 9.06 -19.97
C ILE A 126 8.78 9.78 -19.56
N VAL A 127 8.61 11.00 -20.04
CA VAL A 127 7.35 11.74 -19.93
C VAL A 127 6.54 11.50 -21.22
N PRO A 128 5.26 11.06 -21.12
CA PRO A 128 4.35 10.90 -22.25
C PRO A 128 4.16 12.19 -23.07
N GLN A 129 3.57 12.07 -24.25
CA GLN A 129 3.18 13.23 -25.04
C GLN A 129 2.23 14.15 -24.28
N ALA A 130 2.30 15.45 -24.60
CA ALA A 130 1.56 16.51 -23.90
C ALA A 130 0.05 16.22 -23.79
N GLU A 131 -0.56 15.62 -24.82
CA GLU A 131 -1.98 15.25 -24.82
C GLU A 131 -2.29 14.18 -23.76
N VAL A 132 -1.45 13.15 -23.63
CA VAL A 132 -1.59 12.10 -22.61
C VAL A 132 -1.35 12.66 -21.22
N MET A 133 -0.33 13.50 -21.07
CA MET A 133 -0.02 14.17 -19.80
C MET A 133 -1.16 15.09 -19.36
N GLN A 134 -1.80 15.82 -20.27
CA GLN A 134 -2.97 16.64 -19.93
C GLN A 134 -4.14 15.75 -19.49
N ALA A 135 -4.41 14.65 -20.18
CA ALA A 135 -5.47 13.71 -19.80
C ALA A 135 -5.22 13.07 -18.42
N LEU A 136 -3.95 12.78 -18.09
CA LEU A 136 -3.53 12.34 -16.77
C LEU A 136 -3.79 13.42 -15.70
N ALA A 137 -3.40 14.67 -15.96
CA ALA A 137 -3.65 15.78 -15.05
C ALA A 137 -5.16 16.00 -14.80
N ASP A 138 -5.97 16.00 -15.86
CA ASP A 138 -7.41 16.18 -15.80
C ASP A 138 -8.12 15.04 -15.04
N SER A 139 -7.52 13.85 -15.00
CA SER A 139 -8.06 12.71 -14.26
C SER A 139 -7.95 12.87 -12.74
N GLY A 140 -7.02 13.69 -12.26
CA GLY A 140 -6.69 13.82 -10.84
C GLY A 140 -5.88 12.66 -10.26
N ILE A 141 -5.52 11.64 -11.07
CA ILE A 141 -4.67 10.53 -10.64
C ILE A 141 -3.26 11.07 -10.33
N PRO A 142 -2.66 10.72 -9.18
CA PRO A 142 -1.26 10.99 -8.91
C PRO A 142 -0.34 10.31 -9.92
N VAL A 143 0.53 11.09 -10.56
CA VAL A 143 1.53 10.57 -11.50
C VAL A 143 2.92 10.90 -11.00
N LEU A 144 3.71 9.86 -10.75
CA LEU A 144 5.09 9.95 -10.30
C LEU A 144 6.03 9.61 -11.47
N LEU A 145 7.21 10.23 -11.52
CA LEU A 145 8.26 9.95 -12.50
C LEU A 145 9.49 9.38 -11.79
N GLY A 146 9.81 8.13 -12.10
CA GLY A 146 11.04 7.46 -11.74
C GLY A 146 12.03 7.49 -12.91
N LYS A 147 13.26 7.92 -12.64
CA LYS A 147 14.32 8.04 -13.66
C LYS A 147 14.91 6.69 -14.06
N GLU A 148 14.88 5.72 -13.15
CA GLU A 148 15.42 4.38 -13.35
C GLU A 148 14.48 3.49 -14.18
N ASP A 149 14.98 2.35 -14.66
CA ASP A 149 14.20 1.38 -15.42
C ASP A 149 13.03 0.77 -14.60
N THR A 150 12.09 0.12 -15.29
CA THR A 150 10.87 -0.43 -14.69
C THR A 150 11.14 -1.44 -13.57
N TYR A 151 12.17 -2.28 -13.70
CA TYR A 151 12.51 -3.26 -12.66
C TYR A 151 13.02 -2.53 -11.42
N THR A 152 13.98 -1.61 -11.58
CA THR A 152 14.55 -0.82 -10.48
C THR A 152 13.48 0.01 -9.76
N VAL A 153 12.59 0.66 -10.50
CA VAL A 153 11.44 1.39 -9.94
C VAL A 153 10.48 0.47 -9.20
N SER A 154 10.16 -0.70 -9.76
CA SER A 154 9.26 -1.65 -9.08
C SER A 154 9.87 -2.21 -7.81
N SER A 155 11.17 -2.53 -7.82
CA SER A 155 11.89 -3.03 -6.65
C SER A 155 11.99 -1.99 -5.55
N SER A 156 12.26 -0.72 -5.88
CA SER A 156 12.35 0.34 -4.86
C SER A 156 11.03 0.53 -4.12
N ILE A 157 9.90 0.40 -4.81
CA ILE A 157 8.56 0.48 -4.19
C ILE A 157 8.26 -0.78 -3.37
N HIS A 158 8.63 -1.97 -3.85
CA HIS A 158 8.45 -3.23 -3.14
C HIS A 158 9.20 -3.26 -1.80
N ASP A 159 10.42 -2.72 -1.78
CA ASP A 159 11.30 -2.74 -0.61
C ASP A 159 11.02 -1.60 0.40
N LEU A 160 9.98 -0.79 0.15
CA LEU A 160 9.57 0.29 1.06
C LEU A 160 9.22 -0.24 2.45
N THR A 161 9.83 0.36 3.46
CA THR A 161 9.48 0.09 4.85
C THR A 161 8.32 0.98 5.27
N VAL A 162 7.10 0.50 5.06
CA VAL A 162 5.89 1.24 5.41
C VAL A 162 5.77 1.45 6.92
N LYS A 163 5.70 2.72 7.31
CA LYS A 163 5.45 3.17 8.69
C LYS A 163 4.07 3.81 8.77
N ILE A 164 3.44 3.71 9.93
CA ILE A 164 2.23 4.50 10.23
C ILE A 164 2.69 5.95 10.51
N ARG A 165 2.17 6.89 9.74
CA ARG A 165 2.42 8.33 9.87
C ARG A 165 1.23 9.03 10.54
N PRO A 166 1.40 10.24 11.10
CA PRO A 166 0.30 10.99 11.74
C PRO A 166 -0.93 11.20 10.85
N GLN A 167 -0.74 11.24 9.54
CA GLN A 167 -1.80 11.41 8.54
C GLN A 167 -2.57 10.11 8.22
N ASP A 168 -2.06 8.94 8.63
CA ASP A 168 -2.67 7.64 8.30
C ASP A 168 -3.87 7.32 9.21
N GLU A 169 -4.92 8.15 9.21
CA GLU A 169 -6.07 8.01 10.13
C GLU A 169 -6.67 6.59 10.15
N LEU A 170 -6.79 5.96 8.97
CA LEU A 170 -7.32 4.61 8.84
C LEU A 170 -6.38 3.55 9.46
N LYS A 171 -5.07 3.65 9.24
CA LYS A 171 -4.10 2.71 9.84
C LYS A 171 -4.01 2.92 11.35
N ILE A 172 -4.02 4.17 11.82
CA ILE A 172 -4.01 4.51 13.25
C ILE A 172 -5.22 3.85 13.93
N ARG A 173 -6.43 4.09 13.40
CA ARG A 173 -7.65 3.47 13.93
C ARG A 173 -7.57 1.94 13.93
N THR A 174 -7.12 1.35 12.83
CA THR A 174 -6.96 -0.10 12.70
C THR A 174 -5.98 -0.66 13.72
N ALA A 175 -4.84 0.00 13.92
CA ALA A 175 -3.82 -0.40 14.90
C ALA A 175 -4.35 -0.29 16.34
N VAL A 176 -5.04 0.80 16.67
CA VAL A 176 -5.67 0.99 17.99
C VAL A 176 -6.69 -0.12 18.27
N GLU A 177 -7.55 -0.43 17.31
CA GLU A 177 -8.55 -1.49 17.46
C GLU A 177 -7.91 -2.87 17.64
N MET A 178 -6.86 -3.16 16.88
CA MET A 178 -6.11 -4.41 17.00
C MET A 178 -5.48 -4.55 18.39
N ILE A 179 -4.92 -3.47 18.95
CA ILE A 179 -4.36 -3.48 20.30
C ILE A 179 -5.46 -3.72 21.35
N LYS A 180 -6.57 -2.97 21.28
CA LYS A 180 -7.69 -3.12 22.21
C LYS A 180 -8.28 -4.53 22.21
N THR A 181 -8.34 -5.17 21.04
CA THR A 181 -8.93 -6.50 20.87
C THR A 181 -7.99 -7.61 21.37
N HIS A 182 -6.68 -7.48 21.15
CA HIS A 182 -5.75 -8.60 21.28
C HIS A 182 -4.76 -8.48 22.44
N VAL A 183 -4.76 -7.36 23.17
CA VAL A 183 -3.82 -7.08 24.26
C VAL A 183 -4.56 -6.81 25.56
N ASP A 184 -4.14 -7.47 26.62
CA ASP A 184 -4.59 -7.26 27.99
C ASP A 184 -3.97 -5.97 28.56
N LEU A 185 -4.61 -4.85 28.23
CA LEU A 185 -4.17 -3.51 28.65
C LEU A 185 -4.27 -3.32 30.16
N GLU A 186 -5.25 -3.96 30.83
CA GLU A 186 -5.40 -3.86 32.28
C GLU A 186 -4.18 -4.44 33.00
N LYS A 187 -3.69 -5.61 32.59
CA LYS A 187 -2.48 -6.20 33.18
C LYS A 187 -1.24 -5.35 32.92
N ILE A 188 -1.17 -4.65 31.80
CA ILE A 188 -0.07 -3.72 31.51
C ILE A 188 -0.11 -2.56 32.49
N VAL A 189 -1.27 -1.88 32.61
CA VAL A 189 -1.42 -0.70 33.49
C VAL A 189 -1.23 -1.05 34.96
N LYS A 190 -1.74 -2.20 35.42
CA LYS A 190 -1.58 -2.66 36.83
C LYS A 190 -0.14 -3.10 37.16
N GLY A 191 0.65 -3.45 36.15
CA GLY A 191 2.04 -3.88 36.31
C GLY A 191 3.07 -2.77 36.13
N MET A 192 2.63 -1.55 35.82
CA MET A 192 3.41 -0.31 35.88
C MET A 192 3.33 0.30 37.28
#